data_AF-A0A316E042-F1
#
_entry.id   AF-A0A316E042-F1
#
_cell.length_a   1.000
_cell.length_b   1.000
_cell.length_c   1.000
_cell.angle_alpha   90.00
_cell.angle_beta   90.00
_cell.angle_gamma   90.00
#
_symmetry.space_group_name_H-M   'P 1'
#
loop_
_entity.id
_entity.type
_entity.pdbx_description
1 polymer ?
#
loop_
_entity_poly.entity_id
_entity_poly.type
_entity_poly.pdbx_seq_one_letter_code
_entity_poly.pdbx_strand_id
1 'polypeptide(L)'
;MKYAIIDIETNGGVKITEISIFIFDGIHVIDEFTTLINPECHIPKRIIGLTGIDNMMVRESPKFYEVAKKIYEITENCIFVAHNVNFDYGIIAKEFKELGLDYRRKKLCTIRLSRKLLPNKKSYSLGNLCISEGISNTDRHRARGDAEATVILFKKLLNLDKAESNSVISSFLNPSSRGATLPPLLPKKVFDNLSEKHGVYYFWNEAGKIIYVGKSNNIKKRVLSHFHDKKKKEVDMCMATANITYTETGNELLALLLESAEIKNILPKYNRAQRRTSLGCGLITYKDKKGIMHLAWNTLELTPSPILKFYSISEARSFLERLCEQFELCPKYCNLQTNVSSCFDYQIKKCKGVCRDSEAIEMYNKRVEEAIQSVSFQADNFVIKEKGKRKEEFSFVLVLNNLYKGYGYLKKKKQTFSVNDYLEGIVAQKDNRDINRILHGYIKKNPECIKVL
;
A
#
# COMPACT_ATOMS: atom_id res chain seq x y z
N MET A 1 -20.69 -23.99 27.69
CA MET A 1 -20.31 -22.71 27.02
C MET A 1 -21.49 -22.33 26.15
N LYS A 2 -22.02 -21.11 26.25
CA LYS A 2 -23.17 -20.67 25.44
C LYS A 2 -22.70 -19.90 24.20
N TYR A 3 -23.43 -20.06 23.11
CA TYR A 3 -23.19 -19.41 21.84
C TYR A 3 -24.42 -18.59 21.46
N ALA A 4 -24.23 -17.35 21.05
CA ALA A 4 -25.27 -16.55 20.44
C ALA A 4 -25.05 -16.59 18.92
N ILE A 5 -25.85 -17.39 18.22
CA ILE A 5 -25.85 -17.48 16.76
C ILE A 5 -26.72 -16.34 16.25
N ILE A 6 -26.11 -15.41 15.52
CA ILE A 6 -26.74 -14.16 15.16
C ILE A 6 -26.62 -13.96 13.65
N ASP A 7 -27.70 -13.51 13.06
CA ASP A 7 -27.76 -13.04 11.68
C ASP A 7 -28.57 -11.73 11.63
N ILE A 8 -28.23 -10.84 10.69
CA ILE A 8 -28.92 -9.57 10.49
C ILE A 8 -29.20 -9.32 9.02
N GLU A 9 -30.36 -8.72 8.75
CA GLU A 9 -30.60 -8.05 7.48
C GLU A 9 -30.35 -6.55 7.63
N THR A 10 -30.00 -5.90 6.52
CA THR A 10 -29.64 -4.48 6.51
C THR A 10 -30.33 -3.76 5.37
N ASN A 11 -30.36 -2.43 5.45
CA ASN A 11 -30.79 -1.58 4.34
C ASN A 11 -29.82 -1.56 3.13
N GLY A 12 -28.87 -2.49 3.05
CA GLY A 12 -27.78 -2.50 2.08
C GLY A 12 -26.57 -1.64 2.46
N GLY A 13 -26.58 -1.08 3.67
CA GLY A 13 -25.52 -0.25 4.22
C GLY A 13 -25.12 -0.71 5.62
N VAL A 14 -25.42 0.13 6.62
CA VAL A 14 -24.93 0.01 8.00
C VAL A 14 -26.04 0.07 9.04
N LYS A 15 -27.32 0.05 8.60
CA LYS A 15 -28.49 0.07 9.49
C LYS A 15 -29.22 -1.27 9.39
N ILE A 16 -29.58 -1.80 10.56
CA ILE A 16 -30.24 -3.11 10.71
C ILE A 16 -31.74 -2.99 10.38
N THR A 17 -32.27 -3.94 9.62
CA THR A 17 -33.71 -4.03 9.28
C THR A 17 -34.37 -5.26 9.89
N GLU A 18 -33.59 -6.29 10.22
CA GLU A 18 -34.02 -7.47 10.96
C GLU A 18 -32.81 -8.02 11.74
N ILE A 19 -33.07 -8.55 12.93
CA ILE A 19 -32.07 -9.31 13.71
C ILE A 19 -32.70 -10.61 14.21
N SER A 20 -31.94 -11.69 14.12
CA SER A 20 -32.29 -12.97 14.74
C SER A 20 -31.12 -13.47 15.58
N ILE A 21 -31.42 -13.94 16.79
CA ILE A 21 -30.47 -14.41 17.80
C ILE A 21 -30.97 -15.74 18.35
N PHE A 22 -30.18 -16.78 18.19
CA PHE A 22 -30.41 -18.09 18.81
C PHE A 22 -29.35 -18.35 19.87
N ILE A 23 -29.76 -18.63 21.11
CA ILE A 23 -28.85 -19.04 22.17
C ILE A 23 -28.76 -20.55 22.17
N PHE A 24 -27.54 -21.05 21.93
CA PHE A 24 -27.24 -22.46 21.78
C PHE A 24 -26.26 -22.92 22.86
N ASP A 25 -26.56 -24.00 23.56
CA ASP A 25 -25.72 -24.53 24.64
C ASP A 25 -24.62 -25.51 24.14
N GLY A 26 -24.60 -25.78 22.84
CA GLY A 26 -23.74 -26.78 22.20
C GLY A 26 -24.49 -28.04 21.76
N ILE A 27 -25.74 -28.23 22.21
CA ILE A 27 -26.60 -29.38 21.91
C ILE A 27 -27.99 -28.91 21.45
N HIS A 28 -28.61 -28.00 22.20
CA HIS A 28 -29.95 -27.47 21.99
C HIS A 28 -29.97 -25.95 21.93
N VAL A 29 -30.94 -25.41 21.18
CA VAL A 29 -31.33 -24.00 21.30
C VAL A 29 -32.11 -23.85 22.60
N ILE A 30 -31.70 -22.92 23.44
CA ILE A 30 -32.26 -22.69 24.77
C ILE A 30 -32.97 -21.33 24.91
N ASP A 31 -32.78 -20.43 23.94
CA ASP A 31 -33.49 -19.15 23.87
C ASP A 31 -33.44 -18.61 22.42
N GLU A 32 -34.42 -17.78 22.03
CA GLU A 32 -34.51 -17.15 20.72
C GLU A 32 -35.03 -15.70 20.85
N PHE A 33 -34.42 -14.78 20.10
CA PHE A 33 -34.95 -13.45 19.88
C PHE A 33 -34.85 -13.06 18.41
N THR A 34 -36.01 -12.80 17.79
CA THR A 34 -36.11 -12.34 16.40
C THR A 34 -37.02 -11.12 16.34
N THR A 35 -36.60 -10.06 15.64
CA THR A 35 -37.43 -8.88 15.42
C THR A 35 -37.03 -8.10 14.17
N LEU A 36 -38.00 -7.47 13.51
CA LEU A 36 -37.74 -6.41 12.55
C LEU A 36 -37.28 -5.15 13.29
N ILE A 37 -36.46 -4.34 12.63
CA ILE A 37 -35.95 -3.10 13.19
C ILE A 37 -36.24 -1.97 12.22
N ASN A 38 -36.78 -0.87 12.74
CA ASN A 38 -36.87 0.38 11.98
C ASN A 38 -35.45 0.98 11.83
N PRO A 39 -34.88 1.02 10.61
CA PRO A 39 -33.51 1.49 10.39
C PRO A 39 -33.41 3.03 10.40
N GLU A 40 -34.52 3.74 10.61
CA GLU A 40 -34.65 5.20 10.56
C GLU A 40 -34.16 5.82 9.24
N CYS A 41 -34.18 5.02 8.16
CA CYS A 41 -33.80 5.44 6.82
C CYS A 41 -34.46 4.56 5.76
N HIS A 42 -34.42 5.01 4.50
CA HIS A 42 -35.04 4.31 3.39
C HIS A 42 -34.31 3.00 3.03
N ILE A 43 -35.06 1.92 2.83
CA ILE A 43 -34.58 0.64 2.28
C ILE A 43 -34.73 0.67 0.75
N PRO A 44 -33.63 0.62 -0.03
CA PRO A 44 -33.69 0.64 -1.49
C PRO A 44 -34.38 -0.59 -2.08
N LYS A 45 -35.11 -0.42 -3.20
CA LYS A 45 -35.84 -1.51 -3.90
C LYS A 45 -35.02 -2.77 -4.16
N ARG A 46 -33.72 -2.62 -4.47
CA ARG A 46 -32.81 -3.76 -4.69
C ARG A 46 -32.67 -4.65 -3.45
N ILE A 47 -32.66 -4.05 -2.26
CA ILE A 47 -32.52 -4.76 -0.98
C ILE A 47 -33.85 -5.40 -0.60
N ILE A 48 -34.97 -4.72 -0.85
CA ILE A 48 -36.32 -5.28 -0.68
C ILE A 48 -36.45 -6.56 -1.53
N GLY A 49 -36.02 -6.53 -2.79
CA GLY A 49 -36.06 -7.71 -3.66
C GLY A 49 -35.14 -8.87 -3.23
N LEU A 50 -34.16 -8.62 -2.36
CA LEU A 50 -33.27 -9.65 -1.82
C LEU A 50 -33.81 -10.24 -0.51
N THR A 51 -34.27 -9.39 0.39
CA THR A 51 -34.62 -9.75 1.77
C THR A 51 -36.12 -9.94 1.99
N GLY A 52 -36.94 -9.42 1.07
CA GLY A 52 -38.39 -9.33 1.25
C GLY A 52 -38.84 -8.28 2.26
N ILE A 53 -37.92 -7.57 2.93
CA ILE A 53 -38.25 -6.56 3.95
C ILE A 53 -38.44 -5.21 3.27
N ASP A 54 -39.67 -4.71 3.26
CA ASP A 54 -39.99 -3.40 2.70
C ASP A 54 -40.07 -2.28 3.74
N ASN A 55 -40.19 -1.04 3.27
CA ASN A 55 -40.27 0.14 4.15
C ASN A 55 -41.57 0.19 4.98
N MET A 56 -42.62 -0.52 4.58
CA MET A 56 -43.89 -0.58 5.32
C MET A 56 -43.79 -1.53 6.50
N MET A 57 -43.15 -2.69 6.32
CA MET A 57 -42.92 -3.69 7.36
C MET A 57 -42.14 -3.12 8.56
N VAL A 58 -41.08 -2.35 8.28
CA VAL A 58 -40.20 -1.81 9.33
C VAL A 58 -40.71 -0.50 9.94
N ARG A 59 -41.77 0.12 9.39
CA ARG A 59 -42.22 1.46 9.78
C ARG A 59 -42.60 1.54 11.26
N GLU A 60 -43.41 0.58 11.70
CA GLU A 60 -43.91 0.48 13.08
C GLU A 60 -43.10 -0.54 13.92
N SER A 61 -42.01 -1.06 13.36
CA SER A 61 -41.09 -1.93 14.09
C SER A 61 -40.25 -1.13 15.09
N PRO A 62 -39.76 -1.75 16.18
CA PRO A 62 -38.92 -1.05 17.13
C PRO A 62 -37.64 -0.54 16.48
N LYS A 63 -37.15 0.61 16.94
CA LYS A 63 -35.82 1.11 16.60
C LYS A 63 -34.76 0.34 17.39
N PHE A 64 -33.51 0.37 16.92
CA PHE A 64 -32.44 -0.39 17.56
C PHE A 64 -32.29 -0.08 19.05
N TYR A 65 -32.39 1.20 19.46
CA TYR A 65 -32.23 1.58 20.87
C TYR A 65 -33.30 0.98 21.80
N GLU A 66 -34.49 0.68 21.28
CA GLU A 66 -35.61 0.11 22.05
C GLU A 66 -35.36 -1.37 22.37
N VAL A 67 -34.61 -2.07 21.51
CA VAL A 67 -34.26 -3.48 21.67
C VAL A 67 -32.82 -3.71 22.14
N ALA A 68 -31.99 -2.66 22.18
CA ALA A 68 -30.57 -2.74 22.50
C ALA A 68 -30.30 -3.42 23.87
N LYS A 69 -31.08 -3.07 24.90
CA LYS A 69 -30.96 -3.68 26.23
C LYS A 69 -31.18 -5.20 26.18
N LYS A 70 -32.27 -5.63 25.53
CA LYS A 70 -32.60 -7.05 25.38
C LYS A 70 -31.53 -7.81 24.60
N ILE A 71 -31.03 -7.23 23.49
CA ILE A 71 -29.93 -7.81 22.70
C ILE A 71 -28.65 -7.93 23.54
N TYR A 72 -28.33 -6.93 24.36
CA TYR A 72 -27.15 -6.97 25.21
C TYR A 72 -27.25 -8.08 26.25
N GLU A 73 -28.39 -8.19 26.93
CA GLU A 73 -28.66 -9.17 27.98
C GLU A 73 -28.71 -10.60 27.44
N ILE A 74 -29.45 -10.87 26.36
CA ILE A 74 -29.56 -12.23 25.80
C ILE A 74 -28.22 -12.75 25.27
N THR A 75 -27.33 -11.86 24.82
CA THR A 75 -26.00 -12.21 24.33
C THR A 75 -24.91 -12.17 25.40
N GLU A 76 -25.26 -11.84 26.65
CA GLU A 76 -24.31 -11.77 27.75
C GLU A 76 -23.67 -13.13 28.02
N ASN A 77 -22.37 -13.14 28.33
CA ASN A 77 -21.58 -14.35 28.58
C ASN A 77 -21.62 -15.41 27.44
N CYS A 78 -22.09 -15.03 26.26
CA CYS A 78 -22.10 -15.88 25.08
C CYS A 78 -20.92 -15.57 24.14
N ILE A 79 -20.51 -16.57 23.37
CA ILE A 79 -19.67 -16.35 22.19
C ILE A 79 -20.58 -15.97 21.03
N PHE A 80 -20.30 -14.84 20.39
CA PHE A 80 -20.99 -14.41 19.19
C PHE A 80 -20.57 -15.28 18.00
N VAL A 81 -21.53 -15.90 17.32
CA VAL A 81 -21.31 -16.78 16.17
C VAL A 81 -22.13 -16.28 15.00
N ALA A 82 -21.54 -16.13 13.82
CA ALA A 82 -22.29 -15.78 12.61
C ALA A 82 -21.60 -16.26 11.32
N HIS A 83 -22.37 -16.32 10.24
CA HIS A 83 -21.91 -16.73 8.92
C HIS A 83 -21.29 -15.56 8.15
N ASN A 84 -20.06 -15.22 8.55
CA ASN A 84 -19.31 -13.97 8.23
C ASN A 84 -19.31 -12.96 9.38
N VAL A 85 -18.95 -13.43 10.58
CA VAL A 85 -19.00 -12.69 11.85
C VAL A 85 -18.52 -11.24 11.88
N ASN A 86 -17.60 -10.83 11.01
CA ASN A 86 -17.13 -9.44 11.01
C ASN A 86 -18.16 -8.47 10.43
N PHE A 87 -19.07 -8.95 9.58
CA PHE A 87 -20.17 -8.17 9.04
C PHE A 87 -21.19 -7.87 10.13
N ASP A 88 -21.85 -8.92 10.66
CA ASP A 88 -22.93 -8.80 11.64
C ASP A 88 -22.47 -8.11 12.92
N TYR A 89 -21.35 -8.60 13.48
CA TYR A 89 -20.77 -8.01 14.68
C TYR A 89 -20.37 -6.56 14.45
N GLY A 90 -19.84 -6.23 13.26
CA GLY A 90 -19.39 -4.88 12.95
C GLY A 90 -20.55 -3.87 12.96
N ILE A 91 -21.69 -4.27 12.41
CA ILE A 91 -22.90 -3.43 12.36
C ILE A 91 -23.53 -3.33 13.74
N ILE A 92 -23.72 -4.46 14.46
CA ILE A 92 -24.28 -4.44 15.82
C ILE A 92 -23.40 -3.62 16.76
N ALA A 93 -22.08 -3.81 16.74
CA ALA A 93 -21.17 -3.03 17.58
C ALA A 93 -21.19 -1.54 17.23
N LYS A 94 -21.46 -1.19 15.98
CA LYS A 94 -21.62 0.20 15.56
C LYS A 94 -22.91 0.80 16.12
N GLU A 95 -24.04 0.10 16.03
CA GLU A 95 -25.32 0.55 16.58
C GLU A 95 -25.21 0.77 18.11
N PHE A 96 -24.59 -0.16 18.86
CA PHE A 96 -24.31 0.06 20.28
C PHE A 96 -23.40 1.27 20.53
N LYS A 97 -22.37 1.46 19.70
CA LYS A 97 -21.46 2.60 19.82
C LYS A 97 -22.16 3.94 19.58
N GLU A 98 -23.14 4.00 18.69
CA GLU A 98 -23.98 5.19 18.48
C GLU A 98 -24.82 5.54 19.72
N LEU A 99 -25.14 4.54 20.56
CA LEU A 99 -25.78 4.72 21.87
C LEU A 99 -24.79 5.01 23.02
N GLY A 100 -23.50 5.16 22.72
CA GLY A 100 -22.45 5.36 23.74
C GLY A 100 -22.09 4.09 24.52
N LEU A 101 -22.49 2.91 24.04
CA LEU A 101 -22.23 1.62 24.68
C LEU A 101 -21.16 0.81 23.95
N ASP A 102 -20.24 0.22 24.71
CA ASP A 102 -19.18 -0.63 24.19
C ASP A 102 -19.65 -2.10 24.09
N TYR A 103 -19.97 -2.57 22.88
CA TYR A 103 -20.36 -3.97 22.67
C TYR A 103 -19.15 -4.89 22.45
N ARG A 104 -18.83 -5.71 23.46
CA ARG A 104 -17.67 -6.63 23.45
C ARG A 104 -18.10 -8.07 23.72
N ARG A 105 -17.91 -8.95 22.73
CA ARG A 105 -18.06 -10.42 22.86
C ARG A 105 -16.90 -11.15 22.17
N LYS A 106 -16.59 -12.36 22.63
CA LYS A 106 -15.76 -13.30 21.86
C LYS A 106 -16.51 -13.67 20.59
N LYS A 107 -15.79 -13.99 19.51
CA LYS A 107 -16.38 -14.16 18.18
C LYS A 107 -15.91 -15.44 17.50
N LEU A 108 -16.81 -16.12 16.80
CA LEU A 108 -16.51 -17.22 15.90
C LEU A 108 -17.19 -17.00 14.54
N CYS A 109 -16.48 -17.35 13.47
CA CYS A 109 -16.99 -17.24 12.11
C CYS A 109 -17.17 -18.64 11.54
N THR A 110 -18.41 -19.03 11.21
CA THR A 110 -18.69 -20.36 10.69
C THR A 110 -18.03 -20.60 9.34
N ILE A 111 -17.87 -19.58 8.48
CA ILE A 111 -17.06 -19.71 7.24
C ILE A 111 -15.63 -20.16 7.55
N ARG A 112 -14.99 -19.56 8.55
CA ARG A 112 -13.59 -19.88 8.88
C ARG A 112 -13.47 -21.26 9.52
N LEU A 113 -14.44 -21.62 10.36
CA LEU A 113 -14.51 -22.95 10.96
C LEU A 113 -14.77 -24.02 9.88
N SER A 114 -15.73 -23.80 8.98
CA SER A 114 -16.01 -24.69 7.85
C SER A 114 -14.80 -24.88 6.96
N ARG A 115 -14.02 -23.84 6.64
CA ARG A 115 -12.78 -24.01 5.85
C ARG A 115 -11.75 -24.95 6.49
N LYS A 116 -11.76 -25.05 7.82
CA LYS A 116 -10.82 -25.90 8.57
C LYS A 116 -11.37 -27.31 8.78
N LEU A 117 -12.64 -27.42 9.16
CA LEU A 117 -13.27 -28.67 9.55
C LEU A 117 -14.00 -29.37 8.39
N LEU A 118 -14.25 -28.66 7.29
CA LEU A 118 -14.88 -29.15 6.07
C LEU A 118 -14.06 -28.70 4.85
N PRO A 119 -12.81 -29.17 4.68
CA PRO A 119 -11.95 -28.76 3.58
C PRO A 119 -12.54 -29.15 2.20
N ASN A 120 -12.01 -28.53 1.14
CA ASN A 120 -12.30 -28.87 -0.26
C ASN A 120 -13.75 -28.64 -0.75
N LYS A 121 -14.52 -27.77 -0.10
CA LYS A 121 -15.84 -27.35 -0.61
C LYS A 121 -15.69 -26.33 -1.75
N LYS A 122 -16.54 -26.44 -2.79
CA LYS A 122 -16.58 -25.53 -3.95
C LYS A 122 -16.87 -24.07 -3.55
N SER A 123 -17.66 -23.88 -2.49
CA SER A 123 -18.04 -22.57 -1.95
C SER A 123 -18.37 -22.71 -0.47
N TYR A 124 -18.07 -21.66 0.29
CA TYR A 124 -18.37 -21.58 1.72
C TYR A 124 -19.45 -20.53 2.03
N SER A 125 -20.28 -20.18 1.06
CA SER A 125 -21.51 -19.42 1.36
C SER A 125 -22.50 -20.32 2.11
N LEU A 126 -23.36 -19.72 2.94
CA LEU A 126 -24.29 -20.47 3.78
C LEU A 126 -25.15 -21.41 2.95
N GLY A 127 -25.78 -20.90 1.88
CA GLY A 127 -26.59 -21.72 0.98
C GLY A 127 -25.85 -22.90 0.37
N ASN A 128 -24.61 -22.71 -0.11
CA ASN A 128 -23.84 -23.81 -0.70
C ASN A 128 -23.39 -24.84 0.34
N LEU A 129 -23.05 -24.40 1.55
CA LEU A 129 -22.75 -25.30 2.66
C LEU A 129 -24.00 -26.05 3.12
N CYS A 130 -25.16 -25.40 3.13
CA CYS A 130 -26.41 -26.06 3.46
C CYS A 130 -26.71 -27.19 2.48
N ILE A 131 -26.59 -26.92 1.17
CA ILE A 131 -26.74 -27.93 0.12
C ILE A 131 -25.72 -29.07 0.29
N SER A 132 -24.42 -28.74 0.48
CA SER A 132 -23.39 -29.77 0.55
C SER A 132 -23.43 -30.63 1.81
N GLU A 133 -23.97 -30.09 2.91
CA GLU A 133 -24.06 -30.77 4.20
C GLU A 133 -25.47 -31.32 4.49
N GLY A 134 -26.42 -31.22 3.55
CA GLY A 134 -27.79 -31.73 3.73
C GLY A 134 -28.61 -30.95 4.76
N ILE A 135 -28.37 -29.65 4.91
CA ILE A 135 -29.08 -28.76 5.84
C ILE A 135 -30.22 -28.07 5.08
N SER A 136 -31.43 -28.16 5.59
CA SER A 136 -32.57 -27.42 5.06
C SER A 136 -32.45 -25.93 5.40
N ASN A 137 -32.64 -25.05 4.41
CA ASN A 137 -32.74 -23.61 4.60
C ASN A 137 -34.01 -23.12 3.89
N THR A 138 -35.12 -23.07 4.64
CA THR A 138 -36.47 -22.83 4.11
C THR A 138 -36.77 -21.35 3.86
N ASP A 139 -36.18 -20.44 4.65
CA ASP A 139 -36.39 -18.97 4.57
C ASP A 139 -35.07 -18.24 4.27
N ARG A 140 -34.48 -18.55 3.12
CA ARG A 140 -33.22 -17.95 2.69
C ARG A 140 -33.37 -16.43 2.53
N HIS A 141 -32.38 -15.65 2.98
CA HIS A 141 -32.40 -14.18 2.95
C HIS A 141 -33.40 -13.54 3.92
N ARG A 142 -33.77 -14.28 4.97
CA ARG A 142 -34.35 -13.74 6.19
C ARG A 142 -33.41 -14.06 7.33
N ALA A 143 -33.24 -13.11 8.25
CA ALA A 143 -32.27 -13.27 9.33
C ALA A 143 -32.54 -14.53 10.17
N ARG A 144 -33.82 -14.84 10.42
CA ARG A 144 -34.20 -16.04 11.17
C ARG A 144 -33.82 -17.34 10.46
N GLY A 145 -34.15 -17.47 9.17
CA GLY A 145 -33.85 -18.67 8.39
C GLY A 145 -32.36 -18.92 8.26
N ASP A 146 -31.59 -17.87 8.00
CA ASP A 146 -30.13 -17.98 7.88
C ASP A 146 -29.45 -18.21 9.25
N ALA A 147 -29.98 -17.66 10.34
CA ALA A 147 -29.51 -17.96 11.69
C ALA A 147 -29.80 -19.43 12.09
N GLU A 148 -31.00 -19.95 11.79
CA GLU A 148 -31.39 -21.35 12.06
C GLU A 148 -30.50 -22.33 11.28
N ALA A 149 -30.30 -22.09 9.98
CA ALA A 149 -29.37 -22.86 9.16
C ALA A 149 -27.92 -22.79 9.72
N THR A 150 -27.52 -21.63 10.25
CA THR A 150 -26.22 -21.44 10.90
C THR A 150 -26.11 -22.23 12.22
N VAL A 151 -27.18 -22.35 13.02
CA VAL A 151 -27.20 -23.21 14.21
C VAL A 151 -26.91 -24.66 13.83
N ILE A 152 -27.59 -25.18 12.80
CA ILE A 152 -27.41 -26.58 12.35
C ILE A 152 -25.99 -26.79 11.83
N LEU A 153 -25.49 -25.89 10.99
CA LEU A 153 -24.12 -25.92 10.49
C LEU A 153 -23.11 -25.88 11.64
N PHE A 154 -23.29 -24.98 12.61
CA PHE A 154 -22.38 -24.81 13.73
C PHE A 154 -22.39 -26.02 14.66
N LYS A 155 -23.55 -26.65 14.91
CA LYS A 155 -23.66 -27.92 15.64
C LYS A 155 -22.85 -29.03 14.95
N LYS A 156 -22.91 -29.11 13.62
CA LYS A 156 -22.10 -30.06 12.83
C LYS A 156 -20.61 -29.79 12.99
N LEU A 157 -20.19 -28.52 12.92
CA LEU A 157 -18.79 -28.12 13.11
C LEU A 157 -18.28 -28.44 14.53
N LEU A 158 -19.09 -28.19 15.56
CA LEU A 158 -18.76 -28.55 16.95
C LEU A 158 -18.54 -30.06 17.12
N ASN A 159 -19.36 -30.88 16.46
CA ASN A 159 -19.22 -32.33 16.52
C ASN A 159 -17.94 -32.81 15.80
N LEU A 160 -17.59 -32.20 14.66
CA LEU A 160 -16.35 -32.51 13.94
C LEU A 160 -15.11 -32.13 14.76
N ASP A 161 -15.09 -30.94 15.36
CA ASP A 161 -13.97 -30.46 16.20
C ASP A 161 -13.73 -31.42 17.38
N LYS A 162 -14.81 -31.89 18.02
CA LYS A 162 -14.75 -32.89 19.11
C LYS A 162 -14.22 -34.24 18.64
N ALA A 163 -14.72 -34.74 17.50
CA ALA A 163 -14.38 -36.07 17.01
C ALA A 163 -12.89 -36.20 16.63
N GLU A 164 -12.31 -35.14 16.08
CA GLU A 164 -10.92 -35.15 15.62
C GLU A 164 -9.90 -34.78 16.71
N SER A 165 -10.32 -34.63 17.98
CA SER A 165 -9.51 -34.06 19.08
C SER A 165 -8.86 -32.71 18.70
N ASN A 166 -9.44 -32.04 17.71
CA ASN A 166 -8.87 -30.87 17.09
C ASN A 166 -9.28 -29.67 17.93
N SER A 167 -8.30 -28.89 18.39
CA SER A 167 -8.52 -27.69 19.19
C SER A 167 -8.86 -26.49 18.30
N VAL A 168 -9.59 -26.66 17.19
CA VAL A 168 -9.82 -25.56 16.24
C VAL A 168 -10.63 -24.48 16.90
N ILE A 169 -11.78 -24.80 17.49
CA ILE A 169 -12.65 -23.76 18.07
C ILE A 169 -11.95 -23.03 19.21
N SER A 170 -11.24 -23.74 20.09
CA SER A 170 -10.47 -23.12 21.17
C SER A 170 -9.30 -22.28 20.66
N SER A 171 -8.61 -22.71 19.60
CA SER A 171 -7.55 -21.92 18.94
C SER A 171 -8.09 -20.62 18.35
N PHE A 172 -9.35 -20.58 17.89
CA PHE A 172 -9.98 -19.36 17.38
C PHE A 172 -10.46 -18.41 18.49
N LEU A 173 -10.65 -18.90 19.71
CA LEU A 173 -11.11 -18.13 20.87
C LEU A 173 -9.96 -17.55 21.73
N ASN A 174 -8.73 -18.05 21.56
CA ASN A 174 -7.58 -17.61 22.35
C ASN A 174 -7.00 -16.27 21.84
N PRO A 175 -6.97 -15.19 22.64
CA PRO A 175 -6.41 -13.90 22.21
C PRO A 175 -4.90 -13.95 21.89
N SER A 176 -4.19 -14.94 22.41
CA SER A 176 -2.78 -15.22 22.11
C SER A 176 -2.57 -15.84 20.73
N SER A 177 -3.63 -16.38 20.10
CA SER A 177 -3.64 -16.71 18.68
C SER A 177 -3.92 -15.45 17.85
N ARG A 178 -3.11 -14.41 18.05
CA ARG A 178 -2.95 -13.27 17.11
C ARG A 178 -2.35 -13.72 15.76
N GLY A 179 -2.72 -14.90 15.27
CA GLY A 179 -2.62 -15.18 13.86
C GLY A 179 -3.53 -14.19 13.17
N ALA A 180 -2.96 -13.27 12.38
CA ALA A 180 -3.72 -12.60 11.35
C ALA A 180 -4.62 -13.64 10.70
N THR A 181 -5.88 -13.28 10.48
CA THR A 181 -6.70 -14.09 9.59
C THR A 181 -6.04 -13.94 8.23
N LEU A 182 -5.18 -14.90 7.90
CA LEU A 182 -4.46 -14.90 6.65
C LEU A 182 -5.49 -14.81 5.51
N PRO A 183 -5.14 -14.15 4.41
CA PRO A 183 -5.94 -14.21 3.20
C PRO A 183 -6.41 -15.63 2.90
N PRO A 184 -7.66 -15.83 2.47
CA PRO A 184 -8.24 -17.16 2.31
C PRO A 184 -7.48 -18.03 1.30
N LEU A 185 -6.84 -17.40 0.32
CA LEU A 185 -6.10 -18.06 -0.75
C LEU A 185 -4.61 -18.24 -0.41
N LEU A 186 -4.11 -17.64 0.69
CA LEU A 186 -2.71 -17.68 1.05
C LEU A 186 -2.41 -18.87 1.98
N PRO A 187 -1.57 -19.83 1.55
CA PRO A 187 -1.16 -20.92 2.42
C PRO A 187 -0.38 -20.40 3.63
N LYS A 188 -0.69 -20.91 4.83
CA LYS A 188 -0.01 -20.49 6.07
C LYS A 188 1.52 -20.61 6.01
N LYS A 189 2.02 -21.69 5.38
CA LYS A 189 3.46 -21.94 5.19
C LYS A 189 4.17 -20.81 4.45
N VAL A 190 3.50 -20.16 3.49
CA VAL A 190 4.07 -19.02 2.76
C VAL A 190 4.32 -17.85 3.70
N PHE A 191 3.34 -17.53 4.55
CA PHE A 191 3.47 -16.46 5.52
C PHE A 191 4.52 -16.75 6.60
N ASP A 192 4.54 -17.99 7.11
CA ASP A 192 5.46 -18.38 8.18
C ASP A 192 6.93 -18.27 7.74
N ASN A 193 7.22 -18.53 6.45
CA ASN A 193 8.54 -18.46 5.81
C ASN A 193 8.97 -17.05 5.36
N LEU A 194 8.17 -16.02 5.62
CA LEU A 194 8.57 -14.64 5.30
C LEU A 194 9.74 -14.20 6.17
N SER A 195 10.68 -13.47 5.55
CA SER A 195 11.83 -12.92 6.27
C SER A 195 11.42 -11.82 7.25
N GLU A 196 12.17 -11.70 8.35
CA GLU A 196 12.05 -10.62 9.33
C GLU A 196 13.08 -9.49 9.09
N LYS A 197 13.81 -9.53 7.96
CA LYS A 197 14.84 -8.56 7.58
C LYS A 197 14.32 -7.49 6.61
N HIS A 198 15.20 -6.55 6.26
CA HIS A 198 14.99 -5.53 5.25
C HIS A 198 14.82 -6.14 3.87
N GLY A 199 13.80 -5.68 3.14
CA GLY A 199 13.61 -6.10 1.75
C GLY A 199 12.32 -5.61 1.12
N VAL A 200 12.10 -6.13 -0.08
CA VAL A 200 10.92 -5.90 -0.91
C VAL A 200 10.09 -7.19 -0.95
N TYR A 201 8.77 -7.07 -0.87
CA TYR A 201 7.83 -8.19 -0.93
C TYR A 201 6.78 -7.95 -2.00
N TYR A 202 6.27 -9.05 -2.55
CA TYR A 202 5.41 -9.08 -3.73
C TYR A 202 4.18 -9.92 -3.42
N PHE A 203 2.99 -9.36 -3.63
CA PHE A 203 1.74 -10.11 -3.51
C PHE A 203 1.31 -10.58 -4.90
N TRP A 204 0.97 -11.86 -4.99
CA TRP A 204 0.58 -12.54 -6.21
C TRP A 204 -0.88 -12.98 -6.10
N ASN A 205 -1.63 -12.90 -7.19
CA ASN A 205 -2.96 -13.50 -7.28
C ASN A 205 -2.90 -14.95 -7.78
N GLU A 206 -4.05 -15.64 -7.81
CA GLU A 206 -4.15 -17.03 -8.30
C GLU A 206 -3.71 -17.20 -9.76
N ALA A 207 -3.82 -16.14 -10.57
CA ALA A 207 -3.37 -16.14 -11.97
C ALA A 207 -1.85 -15.94 -12.12
N GLY A 208 -1.07 -15.94 -11.03
CA GLY A 208 0.38 -15.79 -11.08
C GLY A 208 0.84 -14.36 -11.42
N LYS A 209 0.00 -13.34 -11.25
CA LYS A 209 0.33 -11.94 -11.51
C LYS A 209 0.63 -11.18 -10.21
N ILE A 210 1.70 -10.39 -10.22
CA ILE A 210 2.02 -9.48 -9.11
C ILE A 210 1.00 -8.33 -9.09
N ILE A 211 0.25 -8.24 -7.99
CA ILE A 211 -0.80 -7.24 -7.78
C ILE A 211 -0.36 -6.09 -6.86
N TYR A 212 0.68 -6.31 -6.05
CA TYR A 212 1.25 -5.31 -5.16
C TYR A 212 2.73 -5.57 -4.89
N VAL A 213 3.50 -4.50 -4.74
CA VAL A 213 4.90 -4.51 -4.31
C VAL A 213 5.04 -3.56 -3.12
N GLY A 214 5.71 -3.99 -2.07
CA GLY A 214 6.00 -3.14 -0.91
C GLY A 214 7.39 -3.38 -0.34
N LYS A 215 7.85 -2.47 0.50
CA LYS A 215 9.12 -2.57 1.23
C LYS A 215 8.92 -2.58 2.74
N SER A 216 9.91 -3.08 3.46
CA SER A 216 9.97 -2.98 4.92
C SER A 216 11.37 -3.19 5.47
N ASN A 217 11.60 -2.74 6.70
CA ASN A 217 12.72 -3.18 7.52
C ASN A 217 12.50 -4.56 8.16
N ASN A 218 11.24 -4.98 8.29
CA ASN A 218 10.83 -6.32 8.67
C ASN A 218 9.65 -6.73 7.78
N ILE A 219 9.93 -7.59 6.79
CA ILE A 219 8.94 -7.99 5.77
C ILE A 219 7.74 -8.67 6.42
N LYS A 220 7.95 -9.69 7.25
CA LYS A 220 6.87 -10.46 7.90
C LYS A 220 5.93 -9.59 8.71
N LYS A 221 6.45 -8.70 9.55
CA LYS A 221 5.66 -7.76 10.35
C LYS A 221 4.86 -6.79 9.48
N ARG A 222 5.45 -6.32 8.38
CA ARG A 222 4.76 -5.40 7.45
C ARG A 222 3.65 -6.10 6.68
N VAL A 223 3.89 -7.31 6.18
CA VAL A 223 2.86 -8.14 5.54
C VAL A 223 1.72 -8.39 6.51
N LEU A 224 2.02 -8.73 7.77
CA LEU A 224 1.00 -8.89 8.81
C LEU A 224 0.15 -7.62 8.99
N SER A 225 0.75 -6.44 8.94
CA SER A 225 0.01 -5.17 9.06
C SER A 225 -1.01 -4.96 7.94
N HIS A 226 -0.73 -5.41 6.72
CA HIS A 226 -1.69 -5.37 5.61
C HIS A 226 -2.93 -6.22 5.91
N PHE A 227 -2.75 -7.39 6.52
CA PHE A 227 -3.86 -8.30 6.85
C PHE A 227 -4.77 -7.76 7.97
N HIS A 228 -4.30 -6.78 8.74
CA HIS A 228 -5.07 -6.14 9.80
C HIS A 228 -5.70 -4.81 9.38
N ASP A 229 -5.30 -4.22 8.25
CA ASP A 229 -5.87 -2.96 7.78
C ASP A 229 -7.28 -3.19 7.21
N LYS A 230 -8.23 -2.39 7.68
CA LYS A 230 -9.66 -2.50 7.34
C LYS A 230 -10.06 -1.63 6.14
N LYS A 231 -9.14 -0.83 5.58
CA LYS A 231 -9.42 -0.03 4.39
C LYS A 231 -9.81 -0.94 3.23
N LYS A 232 -10.87 -0.57 2.49
CA LYS A 232 -11.39 -1.34 1.35
C LYS A 232 -10.29 -1.83 0.39
N LYS A 233 -9.36 -0.94 0.01
CA LYS A 233 -8.22 -1.29 -0.85
C LYS A 233 -7.36 -2.43 -0.27
N GLU A 234 -7.06 -2.38 1.02
CA GLU A 234 -6.22 -3.37 1.70
C GLU A 234 -6.95 -4.71 1.81
N VAL A 235 -8.24 -4.67 2.17
CA VAL A 235 -9.11 -5.86 2.19
C VAL A 235 -9.19 -6.50 0.80
N ASP A 236 -9.49 -5.73 -0.25
CA ASP A 236 -9.59 -6.22 -1.63
C ASP A 236 -8.27 -6.82 -2.13
N MET A 237 -7.14 -6.19 -1.79
CA MET A 237 -5.81 -6.68 -2.13
C MET A 237 -5.49 -7.99 -1.42
N CYS A 238 -5.76 -8.05 -0.11
CA CYS A 238 -5.54 -9.24 0.69
C CYS A 238 -6.41 -10.39 0.18
N MET A 239 -7.71 -10.17 -0.07
CA MET A 239 -8.61 -11.19 -0.60
C MET A 239 -8.17 -11.74 -1.97
N ALA A 240 -7.52 -10.93 -2.79
CA ALA A 240 -6.97 -11.35 -4.08
C ALA A 240 -5.57 -12.00 -4.00
N THR A 241 -4.96 -12.08 -2.81
CA THR A 241 -3.59 -12.59 -2.63
C THR A 241 -3.58 -14.09 -2.39
N ALA A 242 -2.95 -14.83 -3.30
CA ALA A 242 -2.76 -16.28 -3.25
C ALA A 242 -1.32 -16.69 -2.88
N ASN A 243 -0.32 -15.83 -3.14
CA ASN A 243 1.07 -16.10 -2.78
C ASN A 243 1.81 -14.81 -2.43
N ILE A 244 2.90 -14.92 -1.66
CA ILE A 244 3.77 -13.82 -1.29
C ILE A 244 5.23 -14.26 -1.47
N THR A 245 5.99 -13.50 -2.24
CA THR A 245 7.45 -13.69 -2.36
C THR A 245 8.17 -12.44 -1.86
N TYR A 246 9.48 -12.54 -1.65
CA TYR A 246 10.28 -11.42 -1.18
C TYR A 246 11.74 -11.51 -1.64
N THR A 247 12.41 -10.36 -1.60
CA THR A 247 13.83 -10.18 -1.87
C THR A 247 14.45 -9.40 -0.73
N GLU A 248 15.38 -10.02 0.01
CA GLU A 248 16.15 -9.33 1.04
C GLU A 248 17.15 -8.35 0.40
N THR A 249 17.26 -7.15 0.97
CA THR A 249 18.17 -6.08 0.49
C THR A 249 19.29 -5.74 1.47
N GLY A 250 19.18 -6.17 2.73
CA GLY A 250 20.16 -5.89 3.78
C GLY A 250 19.99 -4.53 4.48
N ASN A 251 19.50 -3.51 3.78
CA ASN A 251 19.23 -2.18 4.33
C ASN A 251 18.00 -1.50 3.71
N GLU A 252 17.56 -0.41 4.32
CA GLU A 252 16.37 0.37 3.93
C GLU A 252 16.55 1.11 2.60
N LEU A 253 17.73 1.69 2.34
CA LEU A 253 17.99 2.44 1.11
C LEU A 253 17.78 1.56 -0.12
N LEU A 254 18.38 0.36 -0.15
CA LEU A 254 18.19 -0.56 -1.26
C LEU A 254 16.75 -1.08 -1.34
N ALA A 255 16.04 -1.23 -0.22
CA ALA A 255 14.62 -1.61 -0.22
C ALA A 255 13.75 -0.52 -0.88
N LEU A 256 14.03 0.76 -0.61
CA LEU A 256 13.40 1.91 -1.24
C LEU A 256 13.66 1.96 -2.76
N LEU A 257 14.93 1.81 -3.16
CA LEU A 257 15.33 1.86 -4.57
C LEU A 257 14.74 0.69 -5.36
N LEU A 258 14.83 -0.53 -4.83
CA LEU A 258 14.30 -1.73 -5.49
C LEU A 258 12.77 -1.69 -5.60
N GLU A 259 12.04 -1.31 -4.55
CA GLU A 259 10.58 -1.17 -4.60
C GLU A 259 10.15 -0.20 -5.70
N SER A 260 10.79 0.97 -5.78
CA SER A 260 10.50 1.99 -6.79
C SER A 260 10.72 1.47 -8.21
N ALA A 261 11.80 0.71 -8.44
CA ALA A 261 12.11 0.10 -9.73
C ALA A 261 11.09 -0.99 -10.11
N GLU A 262 10.78 -1.89 -9.17
CA GLU A 262 9.83 -2.99 -9.36
C GLU A 262 8.42 -2.49 -9.69
N ILE A 263 7.94 -1.45 -8.99
CA ILE A 263 6.62 -0.86 -9.27
C ILE A 263 6.55 -0.31 -10.71
N LYS A 264 7.63 0.30 -11.20
CA LYS A 264 7.69 0.89 -12.55
C LYS A 264 7.82 -0.18 -13.63
N ASN A 265 8.50 -1.28 -13.35
CA ASN A 265 8.64 -2.41 -14.28
C ASN A 265 7.35 -3.25 -14.36
N ILE A 266 6.73 -3.55 -13.21
CA ILE A 266 5.60 -4.48 -13.10
C ILE A 266 4.24 -3.77 -13.27
N LEU A 267 4.15 -2.50 -12.89
CA LEU A 267 2.91 -1.70 -12.86
C LEU A 267 1.75 -2.37 -12.07
N PRO A 268 1.98 -2.83 -10.84
CA PRO A 268 1.04 -3.68 -10.09
C PRO A 268 -0.23 -2.94 -9.67
N LYS A 269 -1.40 -3.60 -9.75
CA LYS A 269 -2.77 -3.05 -9.61
C LYS A 269 -3.01 -2.18 -8.37
N TYR A 270 -2.29 -2.42 -7.27
CA TYR A 270 -2.50 -1.69 -6.02
C TYR A 270 -1.45 -0.60 -5.70
N ASN A 271 -0.38 -0.44 -6.49
CA ASN A 271 0.64 0.63 -6.33
C ASN A 271 0.39 1.85 -7.23
N ARG A 272 -0.84 2.38 -7.27
CA ARG A 272 -1.25 3.43 -8.25
C ARG A 272 -0.34 4.68 -8.25
N ALA A 273 0.11 5.13 -7.08
CA ALA A 273 0.82 6.41 -6.93
C ALA A 273 2.18 6.47 -7.64
N GLN A 274 2.95 5.37 -7.63
CA GLN A 274 4.33 5.35 -8.13
C GLN A 274 4.45 4.82 -9.58
N ARG A 275 3.33 4.53 -10.26
CA ARG A 275 3.37 4.03 -11.66
C ARG A 275 3.73 5.11 -12.67
N ARG A 276 3.49 6.39 -12.35
CA ARG A 276 3.75 7.50 -13.26
C ARG A 276 5.18 7.99 -13.08
N THR A 277 6.02 7.76 -14.08
CA THR A 277 7.30 8.44 -14.23
C THR A 277 7.09 9.78 -14.91
N SER A 278 7.20 10.87 -14.16
CA SER A 278 7.47 12.17 -14.78
C SER A 278 8.92 12.15 -15.27
N LEU A 279 9.12 12.40 -16.56
CA LEU A 279 10.44 12.33 -17.19
C LEU A 279 11.38 13.45 -16.71
N GLY A 280 10.89 14.48 -16.01
CA GLY A 280 11.73 15.59 -15.57
C GLY A 280 12.18 16.48 -16.73
N CYS A 281 13.23 17.26 -16.50
CA CYS A 281 13.83 18.16 -17.50
C CYS A 281 15.36 18.12 -17.40
N GLY A 282 16.04 18.43 -18.50
CA GLY A 282 17.50 18.44 -18.57
C GLY A 282 18.04 19.83 -18.91
N LEU A 283 19.18 20.18 -18.32
CA LEU A 283 19.99 21.35 -18.69
C LEU A 283 20.63 21.11 -20.05
N ILE A 284 20.48 22.07 -20.95
CA ILE A 284 21.02 22.05 -22.31
C ILE A 284 21.76 23.34 -22.60
N THR A 285 22.68 23.25 -23.55
CA THR A 285 23.35 24.41 -24.15
C THR A 285 23.18 24.38 -25.66
N TYR A 286 23.00 25.56 -26.27
CA TYR A 286 22.99 25.73 -27.73
C TYR A 286 23.45 27.15 -28.09
N LYS A 287 23.85 27.37 -29.34
CA LYS A 287 24.17 28.71 -29.88
C LYS A 287 23.05 29.19 -30.78
N ASP A 288 22.67 30.47 -30.66
CA ASP A 288 21.72 31.09 -31.58
C ASP A 288 22.40 31.59 -32.87
N LYS A 289 21.61 32.17 -33.78
CA LYS A 289 22.10 32.70 -35.07
C LYS A 289 23.11 33.84 -34.92
N LYS A 290 23.14 34.53 -33.79
CA LYS A 290 24.12 35.60 -33.49
C LYS A 290 25.38 35.04 -32.82
N GLY A 291 25.46 33.73 -32.60
CA GLY A 291 26.59 33.07 -31.94
C GLY A 291 26.55 33.17 -30.41
N ILE A 292 25.47 33.69 -29.81
CA ILE A 292 25.33 33.78 -28.35
C ILE A 292 24.97 32.39 -27.82
N MET A 293 25.64 31.95 -26.75
CA MET A 293 25.35 30.70 -26.07
C MET A 293 24.17 30.83 -25.11
N HIS A 294 23.24 29.89 -25.19
CA HIS A 294 22.09 29.79 -24.31
C HIS A 294 22.29 28.63 -23.35
N LEU A 295 21.89 28.80 -22.10
CA LEU A 295 21.86 27.74 -21.09
C LEU A 295 20.43 27.58 -20.60
N ALA A 296 19.73 26.53 -21.02
CA ALA A 296 18.29 26.40 -20.79
C ALA A 296 17.94 25.02 -20.22
N TRP A 297 16.69 24.82 -19.80
CA TRP A 297 16.16 23.49 -19.51
C TRP A 297 15.08 23.11 -20.52
N ASN A 298 15.00 21.83 -20.86
CA ASN A 298 13.95 21.29 -21.72
C ASN A 298 13.50 19.90 -21.25
N THR A 299 12.40 19.38 -21.78
CA THR A 299 11.96 18.00 -21.51
C THR A 299 13.01 17.00 -21.97
N LEU A 300 13.15 15.89 -21.25
CA LEU A 300 14.16 14.88 -21.59
C LEU A 300 13.92 14.18 -22.92
N GLU A 301 12.68 14.14 -23.41
CA GLU A 301 12.37 13.63 -24.74
C GLU A 301 13.06 14.44 -25.85
N LEU A 302 13.20 15.74 -25.66
CA LEU A 302 13.88 16.66 -26.58
C LEU A 302 15.36 16.86 -26.24
N THR A 303 15.87 16.10 -25.26
CA THR A 303 17.22 16.28 -24.69
C THR A 303 17.95 14.94 -24.55
N PRO A 304 18.53 14.41 -25.64
CA PRO A 304 19.19 13.09 -25.61
C PRO A 304 20.49 13.06 -24.80
N SER A 305 21.11 14.21 -24.53
CA SER A 305 22.35 14.31 -23.73
C SER A 305 22.35 15.57 -22.86
N PRO A 306 21.57 15.59 -21.76
CA PRO A 306 21.53 16.73 -20.85
C PRO A 306 22.86 16.87 -20.10
N ILE A 307 23.29 18.11 -19.85
CA ILE A 307 24.46 18.42 -19.00
C ILE A 307 24.16 17.99 -17.55
N LEU A 308 22.94 18.27 -17.09
CA LEU A 308 22.43 17.91 -15.77
C LEU A 308 20.93 17.62 -15.86
N LYS A 309 20.42 16.70 -15.05
CA LYS A 309 18.99 16.35 -15.02
C LYS A 309 18.33 16.86 -13.75
N PHE A 310 17.13 17.40 -13.89
CA PHE A 310 16.26 17.87 -12.81
C PHE A 310 14.91 17.16 -12.86
N TYR A 311 14.23 17.09 -11.71
CA TYR A 311 12.94 16.40 -11.62
C TYR A 311 11.75 17.33 -11.39
N SER A 312 12.02 18.64 -11.38
CA SER A 312 11.02 19.70 -11.47
C SER A 312 11.57 20.93 -12.18
N ILE A 313 10.68 21.69 -12.82
CA ILE A 313 11.04 22.98 -13.44
C ILE A 313 11.55 23.96 -12.38
N SER A 314 10.97 23.96 -11.18
CA SER A 314 11.41 24.84 -10.09
C SER A 314 12.85 24.58 -9.68
N GLU A 315 13.26 23.32 -9.60
CA GLU A 315 14.64 22.93 -9.29
C GLU A 315 15.61 23.37 -10.39
N ALA A 316 15.26 23.13 -11.66
CA ALA A 316 16.04 23.57 -12.80
C ALA A 316 16.20 25.10 -12.83
N ARG A 317 15.11 25.82 -12.58
CA ARG A 317 15.06 27.28 -12.51
C ARG A 317 15.97 27.81 -11.40
N SER A 318 15.79 27.36 -10.16
CA SER A 318 16.60 27.81 -9.03
C SER A 318 18.09 27.47 -9.21
N PHE A 319 18.41 26.35 -9.86
CA PHE A 319 19.79 26.02 -10.21
C PHE A 319 20.38 27.01 -11.22
N LEU A 320 19.64 27.32 -12.29
CA LEU A 320 20.05 28.29 -13.30
C LEU A 320 20.15 29.72 -12.75
N GLU A 321 19.26 30.13 -11.84
CA GLU A 321 19.34 31.42 -11.15
C GLU A 321 20.66 31.56 -10.39
N ARG A 322 21.10 30.51 -9.67
CA ARG A 322 22.40 30.51 -8.98
C ARG A 322 23.59 30.57 -9.96
N LEU A 323 23.54 29.85 -11.08
CA LEU A 323 24.60 29.95 -12.09
C LEU A 323 24.67 31.34 -12.71
N CYS A 324 23.50 31.97 -12.97
CA CYS A 324 23.46 33.33 -13.49
C CYS A 324 24.10 34.32 -12.51
N GLU A 325 23.81 34.19 -11.21
CA GLU A 325 24.40 35.05 -10.18
C GLU A 325 25.91 34.81 -10.01
N GLN A 326 26.35 33.54 -10.00
CA GLN A 326 27.75 33.20 -9.78
C GLN A 326 28.66 33.58 -10.96
N PHE A 327 28.20 33.39 -12.20
CA PHE A 327 28.99 33.62 -13.42
C PHE A 327 28.56 34.88 -14.17
N GLU A 328 27.71 35.72 -13.56
CA GLU A 328 27.20 36.96 -14.15
C GLU A 328 26.60 36.75 -15.55
N LEU A 329 25.87 35.63 -15.71
CA LEU A 329 25.23 35.27 -16.97
C LEU A 329 23.96 36.08 -17.17
N CYS A 330 23.46 36.12 -18.41
CA CYS A 330 22.28 36.90 -18.76
C CYS A 330 21.01 36.03 -18.61
N PRO A 331 20.09 36.34 -17.67
CA PRO A 331 18.89 35.54 -17.44
C PRO A 331 18.00 35.38 -18.68
N LYS A 332 18.07 36.34 -19.63
CA LYS A 332 17.38 36.26 -20.92
C LYS A 332 17.88 35.10 -21.77
N TYR A 333 19.21 34.93 -21.85
CA TYR A 333 19.85 33.84 -22.60
C TYR A 333 19.95 32.54 -21.77
N CYS A 334 19.59 32.60 -20.49
CA CYS A 334 19.47 31.44 -19.61
C CYS A 334 18.02 30.92 -19.47
N ASN A 335 17.11 31.35 -20.34
CA ASN A 335 15.69 30.99 -20.37
C ASN A 335 14.90 31.30 -19.07
N LEU A 336 15.44 32.18 -18.21
CA LEU A 336 14.80 32.61 -16.95
C LEU A 336 13.83 33.77 -17.17
N GLN A 337 14.09 34.60 -18.19
CA GLN A 337 13.29 35.76 -18.59
C GLN A 337 13.01 35.70 -20.09
N THR A 338 11.77 35.35 -20.45
CA THR A 338 11.30 35.29 -21.84
C THR A 338 10.62 36.59 -22.25
N ASN A 339 10.58 36.88 -23.56
CA ASN A 339 9.86 38.02 -24.15
C ASN A 339 10.33 39.42 -23.67
N VAL A 340 11.59 39.56 -23.25
CA VAL A 340 12.17 40.84 -22.84
C VAL A 340 13.26 41.30 -23.80
N SER A 341 13.30 42.60 -24.08
CA SER A 341 14.37 43.22 -24.89
C SER A 341 15.70 43.19 -24.13
N SER A 342 15.68 43.45 -22.82
CA SER A 342 16.83 43.34 -21.92
C SER A 342 16.49 42.63 -20.62
N CYS A 343 17.46 41.94 -20.03
CA CYS A 343 17.27 41.30 -18.74
C CYS A 343 17.19 42.31 -17.59
N PHE A 344 16.46 41.95 -16.54
CA PHE A 344 16.38 42.72 -15.30
C PHE A 344 17.75 42.83 -14.60
N ASP A 345 18.53 41.75 -14.63
CA ASP A 345 19.81 41.65 -13.91
C ASP A 345 20.87 42.62 -14.42
N TYR A 346 20.78 43.08 -15.67
CA TYR A 346 21.61 44.17 -16.17
C TYR A 346 21.28 45.50 -15.47
N GLN A 347 20.00 45.79 -15.21
CA GLN A 347 19.57 47.04 -14.56
C GLN A 347 20.10 47.13 -13.12
N ILE A 348 20.24 45.99 -12.45
CA ILE A 348 20.79 45.88 -11.09
C ILE A 348 22.28 45.50 -11.06
N LYS A 349 22.99 45.59 -12.20
CA LYS A 349 24.44 45.32 -12.35
C LYS A 349 24.90 43.90 -11.94
N LYS A 350 24.02 42.90 -12.02
CA LYS A 350 24.34 41.48 -11.80
C LYS A 350 24.65 40.71 -13.10
N CYS A 351 24.57 41.37 -14.24
CA CYS A 351 24.90 40.83 -15.57
C CYS A 351 25.67 41.90 -16.36
N LYS A 352 26.63 41.47 -17.20
CA LYS A 352 27.47 42.37 -18.02
C LYS A 352 26.82 42.89 -19.31
N GLY A 353 25.58 42.49 -19.59
CA GLY A 353 24.77 43.18 -20.61
C GLY A 353 24.98 42.72 -22.05
N VAL A 354 25.33 41.45 -22.30
CA VAL A 354 25.34 40.88 -23.67
C VAL A 354 24.01 41.08 -24.43
N CYS A 355 22.87 41.19 -23.72
CA CYS A 355 21.57 41.46 -24.35
C CYS A 355 21.36 42.92 -24.80
N ARG A 356 22.29 43.82 -24.45
CA ARG A 356 22.33 45.25 -24.78
C ARG A 356 23.59 45.61 -25.56
N ASP A 357 24.30 44.61 -26.08
CA ASP A 357 25.58 44.77 -26.80
C ASP A 357 26.64 45.52 -25.97
N SER A 358 26.50 45.52 -24.63
CA SER A 358 27.44 46.16 -23.69
C SER A 358 28.63 45.25 -23.33
N GLU A 359 28.61 44.01 -23.82
CA GLU A 359 29.63 42.99 -23.63
C GLU A 359 29.82 42.24 -24.95
N ALA A 360 31.07 41.92 -25.27
CA ALA A 360 31.41 41.08 -26.41
C ALA A 360 30.88 39.65 -26.24
N ILE A 361 30.32 39.09 -27.32
CA ILE A 361 29.69 37.76 -27.33
C ILE A 361 30.68 36.67 -26.90
N GLU A 362 31.94 36.79 -27.30
CA GLU A 362 33.02 35.87 -26.97
C GLU A 362 33.29 35.81 -25.45
N MET A 363 33.28 36.97 -24.78
CA MET A 363 33.50 37.06 -23.33
C MET A 363 32.32 36.47 -22.55
N TYR A 364 31.10 36.70 -23.02
CA TYR A 364 29.91 36.09 -22.45
C TYR A 364 29.91 34.56 -22.62
N ASN A 365 30.16 34.09 -23.85
CA ASN A 365 30.21 32.67 -24.17
C ASN A 365 31.27 31.93 -23.34
N LYS A 366 32.44 32.55 -23.13
CA LYS A 366 33.48 31.98 -22.26
C LYS A 366 32.99 31.74 -20.83
N ARG A 367 32.20 32.65 -20.25
CA ARG A 367 31.61 32.45 -18.92
C ARG A 367 30.54 31.37 -18.91
N VAL A 368 29.77 31.23 -19.99
CA VAL A 368 28.81 30.11 -20.13
C VAL A 368 29.58 28.78 -20.16
N GLU A 369 30.70 28.70 -20.89
CA GLU A 369 31.57 27.52 -20.91
C GLU A 369 32.17 27.22 -19.53
N GLU A 370 32.67 28.24 -18.82
CA GLU A 370 33.17 28.13 -17.44
C GLU A 370 32.08 27.63 -16.47
N ALA A 371 30.85 28.14 -16.60
CA ALA A 371 29.71 27.68 -15.82
C ALA A 371 29.39 26.19 -16.11
N ILE A 372 29.33 25.79 -17.37
CA ILE A 372 29.09 24.39 -17.77
C ILE A 372 30.20 23.45 -17.26
N GLN A 373 31.45 23.90 -17.34
CA GLN A 373 32.60 23.16 -16.82
C GLN A 373 32.48 23.01 -15.30
N SER A 374 32.12 24.07 -14.56
CA SER A 374 31.93 23.99 -13.11
C SER A 374 30.85 22.97 -12.71
N VAL A 375 29.78 22.84 -13.49
CA VAL A 375 28.71 21.87 -13.26
C VAL A 375 29.18 20.45 -13.57
N SER A 376 29.93 20.28 -14.66
CA SER A 376 30.51 18.97 -15.03
C SER A 376 31.53 18.49 -14.00
N PHE A 377 32.31 19.39 -13.40
CA PHE A 377 33.27 19.07 -12.34
C PHE A 377 32.62 18.90 -10.95
N GLN A 378 31.49 19.57 -10.68
CA GLN A 378 30.69 19.39 -9.45
C GLN A 378 29.69 18.23 -9.54
N ALA A 379 29.56 17.56 -10.68
CA ALA A 379 28.72 16.38 -10.78
C ALA A 379 29.39 15.24 -10.01
N ASP A 380 29.10 15.17 -8.70
CA ASP A 380 29.76 14.24 -7.80
C ASP A 380 29.54 12.80 -8.30
N ASN A 381 30.63 12.17 -8.71
CA ASN A 381 30.70 10.72 -8.83
C ASN A 381 30.88 10.19 -7.42
N PHE A 382 29.90 9.46 -6.92
CA PHE A 382 29.99 8.93 -5.58
C PHE A 382 29.36 7.56 -5.47
N VAL A 383 29.84 6.84 -4.46
CA VAL A 383 29.27 5.58 -4.02
C VAL A 383 28.74 5.73 -2.61
N ILE A 384 27.52 5.27 -2.38
CA ILE A 384 26.98 5.10 -1.03
C ILE A 384 27.24 3.66 -0.62
N LYS A 385 27.92 3.44 0.51
CA LYS A 385 28.20 2.09 1.05
C LYS A 385 27.31 1.82 2.25
N GLU A 386 26.71 0.65 2.26
CA GLU A 386 25.77 0.23 3.30
C GLU A 386 25.93 -1.26 3.67
N LYS A 387 25.22 -1.69 4.72
CA LYS A 387 25.19 -3.09 5.12
C LYS A 387 24.59 -3.96 4.02
N GLY A 388 25.31 -5.01 3.62
CA GLY A 388 24.83 -6.02 2.69
C GLY A 388 23.88 -7.03 3.35
N LYS A 389 23.46 -8.06 2.61
CA LYS A 389 22.53 -9.10 3.12
C LYS A 389 23.24 -10.04 4.10
N ARG A 390 24.54 -10.27 3.89
CA ARG A 390 25.41 -11.10 4.73
C ARG A 390 26.51 -10.26 5.38
N LYS A 391 27.08 -10.75 6.49
CA LYS A 391 28.12 -10.01 7.26
C LYS A 391 29.40 -9.74 6.45
N GLU A 392 29.74 -10.64 5.52
CA GLU A 392 30.97 -10.62 4.71
C GLU A 392 30.92 -9.68 3.50
N GLU A 393 29.75 -9.11 3.21
CA GLU A 393 29.52 -8.22 2.07
C GLU A 393 29.03 -6.84 2.54
N PHE A 394 29.22 -5.85 1.68
CA PHE A 394 28.56 -4.56 1.78
C PHE A 394 27.73 -4.34 0.52
N SER A 395 26.64 -3.60 0.66
CA SER A 395 25.89 -3.11 -0.49
C SER A 395 26.43 -1.76 -0.93
N PHE A 396 26.30 -1.45 -2.21
CA PHE A 396 26.64 -0.13 -2.72
C PHE A 396 25.54 0.42 -3.64
N VAL A 397 25.46 1.74 -3.72
CA VAL A 397 24.69 2.49 -4.72
C VAL A 397 25.65 3.37 -5.48
N LEU A 398 25.65 3.26 -6.81
CA LEU A 398 26.54 4.01 -7.68
C LEU A 398 25.79 5.17 -8.35
N VAL A 399 26.30 6.38 -8.17
CA VAL A 399 25.84 7.59 -8.84
C VAL A 399 27.02 8.16 -9.62
N LEU A 400 26.84 8.30 -10.94
CA LEU A 400 27.83 8.91 -11.82
C LEU A 400 27.21 10.07 -12.56
N ASN A 401 27.86 11.23 -12.56
CA ASN A 401 27.38 12.47 -13.15
C ASN A 401 25.96 12.82 -12.68
N ASN A 402 25.68 12.70 -11.37
CA ASN A 402 24.35 12.84 -10.75
C ASN A 402 23.27 11.86 -11.25
N LEU A 403 23.65 10.84 -12.04
CA LEU A 403 22.74 9.82 -12.51
C LEU A 403 22.93 8.54 -11.72
N TYR A 404 21.86 8.09 -11.09
CA TYR A 404 21.81 6.76 -10.49
C TYR A 404 22.02 5.68 -11.57
N LYS A 405 23.06 4.87 -11.40
CA LYS A 405 23.38 3.77 -12.32
C LYS A 405 22.81 2.43 -11.85
N GLY A 406 22.62 2.27 -10.55
CA GLY A 406 22.17 1.02 -9.96
C GLY A 406 22.73 0.79 -8.56
N TYR A 407 22.52 -0.44 -8.09
CA TYR A 407 23.01 -0.89 -6.79
C TYR A 407 23.64 -2.28 -6.93
N GLY A 408 24.45 -2.70 -5.97
CA GLY A 408 25.06 -4.03 -5.99
C GLY A 408 25.57 -4.48 -4.63
N TYR A 409 26.22 -5.64 -4.60
CA TYR A 409 26.82 -6.23 -3.39
C TYR A 409 28.23 -6.69 -3.71
N LEU A 410 29.20 -6.31 -2.86
CA LEU A 410 30.60 -6.71 -3.00
C LEU A 410 31.13 -7.29 -1.68
N LYS A 411 32.03 -8.27 -1.79
CA LYS A 411 32.69 -8.88 -0.63
C LYS A 411 33.71 -7.91 -0.03
N LYS A 412 33.81 -7.85 1.30
CA LYS A 412 34.73 -6.97 2.05
C LYS A 412 36.23 -7.34 1.93
N LYS A 413 36.61 -8.21 1.00
CA LYS A 413 37.99 -8.73 0.88
C LYS A 413 38.99 -7.71 0.34
N LYS A 414 38.54 -6.74 -0.46
CA LYS A 414 39.38 -5.65 -0.97
C LYS A 414 39.23 -4.41 -0.09
N GLN A 415 40.33 -3.72 0.20
CA GLN A 415 40.34 -2.45 0.96
C GLN A 415 39.84 -1.26 0.11
N THR A 416 40.20 -1.23 -1.17
CA THR A 416 39.83 -0.19 -2.14
C THR A 416 39.15 -0.82 -3.35
N PHE A 417 38.27 -0.05 -3.98
CA PHE A 417 37.50 -0.45 -5.16
C PHE A 417 37.53 0.70 -6.16
N SER A 418 37.83 0.39 -7.40
CA SER A 418 37.76 1.32 -8.53
C SER A 418 36.32 1.47 -9.02
N VAL A 419 36.06 2.47 -9.87
CA VAL A 419 34.76 2.62 -10.55
C VAL A 419 34.40 1.36 -11.36
N ASN A 420 35.38 0.73 -12.00
CA ASN A 420 35.16 -0.51 -12.77
C ASN A 420 34.74 -1.67 -11.88
N ASP A 421 35.32 -1.84 -10.68
CA ASP A 421 34.86 -2.87 -9.73
C ASP A 421 33.38 -2.69 -9.35
N TYR A 422 32.92 -1.43 -9.24
CA TYR A 422 31.51 -1.14 -8.98
C TYR A 422 30.62 -1.42 -10.19
N LEU A 423 31.08 -1.07 -11.40
CA LEU A 423 30.34 -1.32 -12.64
C LEU A 423 30.21 -2.82 -12.93
N GLU A 424 31.21 -3.64 -12.62
CA GLU A 424 31.14 -5.09 -12.77
C GLU A 424 30.13 -5.73 -11.80
N GLY A 425 30.04 -5.20 -10.58
CA GLY A 425 29.13 -5.71 -9.54
C GLY A 425 27.72 -5.11 -9.54
N ILE A 426 27.38 -4.27 -10.52
CA ILE A 426 26.15 -3.47 -10.49
C ILE A 426 24.96 -4.25 -11.05
N VAL A 427 23.83 -4.15 -10.35
CA VAL A 427 22.51 -4.39 -10.92
C VAL A 427 22.04 -3.06 -11.50
N ALA A 428 22.18 -2.91 -12.81
CA ALA A 428 21.81 -1.68 -13.51
C ALA A 428 20.32 -1.37 -13.34
N GLN A 429 20.01 -0.10 -13.06
CA GLN A 429 18.64 0.36 -12.84
C GLN A 429 18.40 1.71 -13.53
N LYS A 430 17.14 1.96 -13.90
CA LYS A 430 16.75 3.23 -14.52
C LYS A 430 16.63 4.34 -13.49
N ASP A 431 17.32 5.45 -13.73
CA ASP A 431 17.17 6.68 -12.97
C ASP A 431 15.79 7.35 -13.19
N ASN A 432 15.20 7.89 -12.12
CA ASN A 432 13.93 8.61 -12.18
C ASN A 432 13.71 9.50 -10.94
N ARG A 433 12.63 10.30 -10.97
CA ARG A 433 12.29 11.25 -9.90
C ARG A 433 12.17 10.64 -8.51
N ASP A 434 11.57 9.45 -8.39
CA ASP A 434 11.41 8.81 -7.10
C ASP A 434 12.77 8.36 -6.54
N ILE A 435 13.63 7.80 -7.40
CA ILE A 435 15.00 7.41 -7.04
C ILE A 435 15.78 8.62 -6.53
N ASN A 436 15.74 9.72 -7.26
CA ASN A 436 16.45 10.92 -6.86
C ASN A 436 15.93 11.50 -5.54
N ARG A 437 14.61 11.52 -5.32
CA ARG A 437 14.02 11.90 -4.03
C ARG A 437 14.49 10.98 -2.89
N ILE A 438 14.58 9.67 -3.14
CA ILE A 438 15.08 8.69 -2.18
C ILE A 438 16.55 8.99 -1.83
N LEU A 439 17.40 9.17 -2.85
CA LEU A 439 18.83 9.44 -2.67
C LEU A 439 19.08 10.74 -1.94
N HIS A 440 18.45 11.85 -2.33
CA HIS A 440 18.59 13.13 -1.63
C HIS A 440 18.12 13.06 -0.18
N GLY A 441 16.97 12.41 0.07
CA GLY A 441 16.45 12.22 1.42
C GLY A 441 17.38 11.39 2.31
N TYR A 442 18.08 10.41 1.72
CA TYR A 442 19.06 9.58 2.41
C TYR A 442 20.38 10.31 2.65
N ILE A 443 20.94 10.95 1.61
CA ILE A 443 22.20 11.73 1.66
C ILE A 443 22.13 12.81 2.73
N LYS A 444 21.03 13.57 2.78
CA LYS A 444 20.82 14.62 3.78
C LYS A 444 20.87 14.10 5.23
N LYS A 445 20.49 12.84 5.45
CA LYS A 445 20.45 12.20 6.77
C LYS A 445 21.74 11.46 7.13
N ASN A 446 22.52 11.01 6.13
CA ASN A 446 23.68 10.14 6.31
C ASN A 446 24.86 10.61 5.43
N PRO A 447 25.36 11.84 5.60
CA PRO A 447 26.45 12.37 4.78
C PRO A 447 27.74 11.53 4.86
N GLU A 448 27.98 10.84 5.98
CA GLU A 448 29.16 10.02 6.26
C GLU A 448 29.25 8.73 5.43
N CYS A 449 28.12 8.27 4.87
CA CYS A 449 28.06 7.04 4.06
C CYS A 449 28.51 7.25 2.60
N ILE A 450 28.78 8.50 2.21
CA ILE A 450 29.12 8.90 0.86
C ILE A 450 30.64 8.87 0.70
N LYS A 451 31.11 8.21 -0.36
CA LYS A 451 32.50 8.28 -0.80
C LYS A 451 32.54 8.82 -2.22
N VAL A 452 33.18 9.98 -2.37
CA VAL A 452 33.50 10.55 -3.68
C VAL A 452 34.50 9.60 -4.38
N LEU A 453 34.28 9.37 -5.68
CA LEU A 453 35.02 8.42 -6.50
C LEU A 453 36.10 9.08 -7.37
#